data_AF-A0A1B6G2L4-F1
#
_entry.id   AF-A0A1B6G2L4-F1
#
_cell.length_a   1.000
_cell.length_b   1.000
_cell.length_c   1.000
_cell.angle_alpha   90.00
_cell.angle_beta   90.00
_cell.angle_gamma   90.00
#
_symmetry.space_group_name_H-M   'P 1'
#
loop_
_entity.id
_entity.type
_entity.pdbx_description
1 polymer ?
#
loop_
_entity_poly.entity_id
_entity_poly.type
_entity_poly.pdbx_seq_one_letter_code
_entity_poly.pdbx_strand_id
1 'polypeptide(L)'
;MCCRQNLSLRGHRDHGPIDLSEEEPVENDGNFRALLRFRAKAGDKDLERHFETKSLNAMYISPQTQNEIIDACKEFILNNVVSRVNKAQCFTILADETTDIAGVEQMSLCTRYIDTD
;
A
#
# COMPACT_ATOMS: atom_id res chain seq x y z
N MET A 1 -6.04 11.19 -3.17
CA MET A 1 -6.34 10.65 -1.81
C MET A 1 -5.08 10.56 -0.95
N CYS A 2 -3.96 10.05 -1.45
CA CYS A 2 -2.69 10.01 -0.71
C CYS A 2 -2.16 11.40 -0.27
N CYS A 3 -2.53 12.48 -0.98
CA CYS A 3 -2.18 13.86 -0.62
C CYS A 3 -3.28 14.61 0.16
N ARG A 4 -4.43 13.99 0.46
CA ARG A 4 -5.53 14.71 1.14
C ARG A 4 -5.31 14.82 2.65
N GLN A 5 -4.53 13.90 3.21
CA GLN A 5 -4.41 13.71 4.65
C GLN A 5 -2.97 13.79 5.17
N ASN A 6 -1.92 13.66 4.33
CA ASN A 6 -0.51 13.59 4.77
C ASN A 6 -0.29 12.55 5.90
N LEU A 7 -1.06 11.47 5.85
CA LEU A 7 -1.16 10.49 6.92
C LEU A 7 -0.60 9.13 6.48
N SER A 8 -0.25 8.31 7.46
CA SER A 8 0.23 6.95 7.29
C SER A 8 -0.83 6.05 6.66
N LEU A 9 -0.37 4.95 6.05
CA LEU A 9 -1.25 3.92 5.51
C LEU A 9 -2.20 3.36 6.59
N ARG A 10 -1.68 3.24 7.83
CA ARG A 10 -2.40 2.83 9.03
C ARG A 10 -2.74 4.01 9.92
N GLY A 11 -3.94 4.03 10.46
CA GLY A 11 -4.36 5.01 11.47
C GLY A 11 -4.05 4.54 12.89
N HIS A 12 -4.38 5.38 13.88
CA HIS A 12 -4.23 5.02 15.29
C HIS A 12 -5.18 3.89 15.71
N ARG A 13 -6.38 3.85 15.09
CA ARG A 13 -7.35 2.76 15.24
C ARG A 13 -7.70 2.16 13.89
N ASP A 14 -6.92 1.19 13.44
CA ASP A 14 -7.07 0.54 12.12
C ASP A 14 -7.72 -0.86 12.17
N HIS A 15 -8.36 -1.22 13.27
CA HIS A 15 -8.97 -2.54 13.50
C HIS A 15 -10.50 -2.48 13.63
N GLY A 16 -11.14 -3.66 13.54
CA GLY A 16 -12.60 -3.78 13.66
C GLY A 16 -13.35 -3.52 12.35
N PRO A 17 -14.70 -3.57 12.39
CA PRO A 17 -15.55 -3.40 11.22
C PRO A 17 -15.33 -2.03 10.57
N ILE A 18 -15.59 -1.96 9.27
CA ILE A 18 -15.53 -0.70 8.52
C ILE A 18 -16.92 -0.10 8.45
N ASP A 19 -17.06 1.14 8.89
CA ASP A 19 -18.30 1.88 8.73
C ASP A 19 -18.36 2.45 7.30
N LEU A 20 -19.45 2.16 6.60
CA LEU A 20 -19.73 2.66 5.25
C LEU A 20 -20.76 3.80 5.25
N SER A 21 -21.13 4.32 6.41
CA SER A 21 -21.99 5.49 6.54
C SER A 21 -21.44 6.69 5.74
N GLU A 22 -22.33 7.63 5.42
CA GLU A 22 -21.95 8.84 4.66
C GLU A 22 -20.95 9.72 5.42
N GLU A 23 -20.96 9.62 6.75
CA GLU A 23 -20.06 10.37 7.62
C GLU A 23 -18.65 9.78 7.61
N GLU A 24 -17.63 10.66 7.63
CA GLU A 24 -16.26 10.20 7.87
C GLU A 24 -16.08 9.85 9.35
N PRO A 25 -15.24 8.85 9.67
CA PRO A 25 -15.05 8.44 11.06
C PRO A 25 -14.48 9.60 11.89
N VAL A 26 -15.01 9.74 13.11
CA VAL A 26 -14.59 10.79 14.07
C VAL A 26 -13.10 10.67 14.40
N GLU A 27 -12.60 9.44 14.48
CA GLU A 27 -11.18 9.14 14.66
C GLU A 27 -10.57 8.62 13.36
N ASN A 28 -9.34 9.04 13.09
CA ASN A 28 -8.62 8.63 11.89
C ASN A 28 -8.16 7.16 11.97
N ASP A 29 -8.70 6.35 11.06
CA ASP A 29 -8.41 4.92 10.92
C ASP A 29 -7.44 4.59 9.76
N GLY A 30 -6.88 5.61 9.10
CA GLY A 30 -5.78 5.50 8.14
C GLY A 30 -6.20 5.45 6.68
N ASN A 31 -5.22 5.68 5.79
CA ASN A 31 -5.47 5.75 4.35
C ASN A 31 -5.99 4.44 3.76
N PHE A 32 -5.58 3.27 4.28
CA PHE A 32 -6.06 1.98 3.78
C PHE A 32 -7.59 1.87 3.89
N ARG A 33 -8.13 2.17 5.06
CA ARG A 33 -9.58 2.12 5.33
C ARG A 33 -10.33 3.23 4.61
N ALA A 34 -9.74 4.43 4.51
CA ALA A 34 -10.30 5.51 3.69
C ALA A 34 -10.42 5.13 2.20
N LEU A 35 -9.42 4.44 1.64
CA LEU A 35 -9.45 3.94 0.26
C LEU A 35 -10.54 2.87 0.06
N LEU A 36 -10.73 1.97 1.03
CA LEU A 36 -11.79 0.97 0.99
C LEU A 36 -13.19 1.61 1.04
N ARG A 37 -13.41 2.59 1.94
CA ARG A 37 -14.65 3.39 1.97
C ARG A 37 -14.88 4.09 0.64
N PHE A 38 -13.85 4.76 0.12
CA PHE A 38 -13.96 5.44 -1.17
C PHE A 38 -14.37 4.48 -2.29
N ARG A 39 -13.77 3.29 -2.35
CA ARG A 39 -14.08 2.31 -3.39
C ARG A 39 -15.51 1.79 -3.28
N ALA A 40 -15.96 1.45 -2.07
CA ALA A 40 -17.34 1.03 -1.82
C ALA A 40 -18.34 2.15 -2.22
N LYS A 41 -18.11 3.38 -1.74
CA LYS A 41 -18.93 4.56 -2.06
C LYS A 41 -18.92 4.93 -3.55
N ALA A 42 -17.87 4.57 -4.29
CA ALA A 42 -17.79 4.74 -5.74
C ALA A 42 -18.63 3.72 -6.54
N GLY A 43 -19.42 2.86 -5.87
CA GLY A 43 -20.35 1.92 -6.49
C GLY A 43 -19.85 0.48 -6.57
N ASP A 44 -18.79 0.13 -5.84
CA ASP A 44 -18.29 -1.25 -5.75
C ASP A 44 -19.20 -2.10 -4.86
N LYS A 45 -20.30 -2.59 -5.44
CA LYS A 45 -21.35 -3.34 -4.72
C LYS A 45 -20.88 -4.67 -4.15
N ASP A 46 -19.86 -5.29 -4.74
CA ASP A 46 -19.29 -6.52 -4.22
C ASP A 46 -18.49 -6.26 -2.96
N LEU A 47 -17.71 -5.16 -2.94
CA LEU A 47 -16.98 -4.72 -1.75
C LEU A 47 -17.91 -4.25 -0.63
N GLU A 48 -18.94 -3.48 -0.96
CA GLU A 48 -19.98 -3.04 -0.01
C GLU A 48 -20.65 -4.26 0.64
N ARG A 49 -21.17 -5.19 -0.16
CA ARG A 49 -21.79 -6.43 0.32
C ARG A 49 -20.81 -7.29 1.13
N HIS A 50 -19.52 -7.32 0.75
CA HIS A 50 -18.51 -8.05 1.52
C HIS A 50 -18.42 -7.53 2.95
N PHE A 51 -18.39 -6.21 3.14
CA PHE A 51 -18.30 -5.61 4.47
C PHE A 51 -19.59 -5.73 5.30
N GLU A 52 -20.75 -5.84 4.66
CA GLU A 52 -22.03 -6.04 5.35
C GLU A 52 -22.30 -7.51 5.75
N THR A 53 -21.83 -8.47 4.95
CA THR A 53 -22.27 -9.88 5.07
C THR A 53 -21.23 -10.81 5.69
N LYS A 54 -19.94 -10.44 5.65
CA LYS A 54 -18.88 -11.33 6.13
C LYS A 54 -18.68 -11.24 7.63
N SER A 55 -18.28 -12.36 8.21
CA SER A 55 -17.87 -12.43 9.61
C SER A 55 -16.58 -11.63 9.83
N LEU A 56 -16.39 -11.09 11.04
CA LEU A 56 -15.27 -10.22 11.38
C LEU A 56 -13.88 -10.83 11.07
N ASN A 57 -13.75 -12.16 11.13
CA ASN A 57 -12.52 -12.89 10.82
C ASN A 57 -12.22 -13.01 9.32
N ALA A 58 -13.15 -12.63 8.44
CA ALA A 58 -13.04 -12.77 6.99
C ALA A 58 -13.14 -11.42 6.25
N MET A 59 -12.87 -10.32 6.96
CA MET A 59 -12.92 -8.96 6.41
C MET A 59 -11.65 -8.58 5.66
N TYR A 60 -10.53 -9.27 5.91
CA TYR A 60 -9.23 -9.02 5.25
C TYR A 60 -8.70 -7.58 5.36
N ILE A 61 -9.11 -6.85 6.41
CA ILE A 61 -8.70 -5.46 6.67
C ILE A 61 -7.72 -5.33 7.85
N SER A 62 -7.30 -6.45 8.43
CA SER A 62 -6.42 -6.45 9.60
C SER A 62 -5.04 -5.88 9.27
N PRO A 63 -4.29 -5.40 10.27
CA PRO A 63 -2.89 -5.00 10.09
C PRO A 63 -2.03 -6.12 9.49
N GLN A 64 -2.33 -7.38 9.78
CA GLN A 64 -1.62 -8.53 9.20
C GLN A 64 -1.92 -8.66 7.71
N THR A 65 -3.20 -8.65 7.32
CA THR A 65 -3.58 -8.76 5.91
C THR A 65 -3.09 -7.56 5.09
N GLN A 66 -3.06 -6.36 5.66
CA GLN A 66 -2.46 -5.20 5.01
C GLN A 66 -0.96 -5.42 4.69
N ASN A 67 -0.20 -6.04 5.60
CA ASN A 67 1.20 -6.39 5.33
C ASN A 67 1.32 -7.43 4.23
N GLU A 68 0.48 -8.47 4.25
CA GLU A 68 0.47 -9.50 3.21
C GLU A 68 0.19 -8.89 1.82
N ILE A 69 -0.75 -7.94 1.72
CA ILE A 69 -1.03 -7.20 0.48
C ILE A 69 0.18 -6.37 0.06
N ILE A 70 0.83 -5.65 0.99
CA ILE A 70 2.03 -4.86 0.70
C ILE A 70 3.15 -5.74 0.19
N ASP A 71 3.38 -6.90 0.82
CA ASP A 71 4.43 -7.84 0.44
C ASP A 71 4.15 -8.46 -0.93
N ALA A 72 2.91 -8.86 -1.22
CA ALA A 72 2.51 -9.36 -2.52
C ALA A 72 2.71 -8.31 -3.64
N CYS A 73 2.30 -7.05 -3.38
CA CYS A 73 2.54 -5.93 -4.30
C CYS A 73 4.03 -5.67 -4.51
N LYS A 74 4.82 -5.69 -3.43
CA LYS A 74 6.28 -5.52 -3.46
C LYS A 74 6.91 -6.59 -4.35
N GLU A 75 6.58 -7.86 -4.12
CA GLU A 75 7.11 -8.98 -4.90
C GLU A 75 6.75 -8.83 -6.39
N PHE A 76 5.49 -8.54 -6.70
CA PHE A 76 5.03 -8.37 -8.07
C PHE A 76 5.75 -7.22 -8.79
N ILE A 77 5.83 -6.04 -8.16
CA ILE A 77 6.47 -4.86 -8.75
C ILE A 77 7.97 -5.11 -8.90
N LEU A 78 8.63 -5.67 -7.88
CA LEU A 78 10.06 -5.95 -7.92
C LEU A 78 10.40 -6.95 -9.02
N ASN A 79 9.64 -8.04 -9.14
CA ASN A 79 9.83 -9.03 -10.19
C ASN A 79 9.65 -8.43 -11.59
N ASN A 80 8.68 -7.53 -11.76
CA ASN A 80 8.48 -6.82 -13.03
C ASN A 80 9.69 -5.93 -13.37
N VAL A 81 10.12 -5.10 -12.42
CA VAL A 81 11.28 -4.20 -12.60
C VAL A 81 12.54 -5.00 -12.89
N VAL A 82 12.83 -6.05 -12.12
CA VAL A 82 13.99 -6.92 -12.32
C VAL A 82 13.94 -7.62 -13.69
N SER A 83 12.76 -8.10 -14.10
CA SER A 83 12.59 -8.71 -15.42
C SER A 83 12.94 -7.73 -16.54
N ARG A 84 12.46 -6.48 -16.45
CA ARG A 84 12.75 -5.44 -17.45
C ARG A 84 14.23 -5.05 -17.47
N VAL A 85 14.85 -4.87 -16.31
CA VAL A 85 16.29 -4.61 -16.19
C VAL A 85 17.11 -5.73 -16.82
N ASN A 86 16.76 -6.99 -16.56
CA ASN A 86 17.48 -8.15 -17.09
C ASN A 86 17.31 -8.35 -18.60
N LYS A 87 16.22 -7.85 -19.20
CA LYS A 87 16.02 -7.85 -20.65
C LYS A 87 16.82 -6.76 -21.37
N ALA A 88 17.16 -5.68 -20.67
CA ALA A 88 17.91 -4.58 -21.27
C ALA A 88 19.33 -5.05 -21.66
N GLN A 89 19.83 -4.57 -22.80
CA GLN A 89 21.19 -4.89 -23.26
C GLN A 89 22.25 -4.40 -22.25
N CYS A 90 22.00 -3.28 -21.60
CA CYS A 90 22.85 -2.72 -20.57
C CYS A 90 22.02 -2.00 -19.51
N PHE A 91 22.51 -2.03 -18.27
CA PHE A 91 21.95 -1.27 -17.15
C PHE A 91 23.08 -0.74 -16.27
N THR A 92 22.77 0.26 -15.44
CA THR A 92 23.67 0.82 -14.42
C THR A 92 22.93 0.87 -13.09
N ILE A 93 23.66 0.60 -12.00
CA ILE A 93 23.16 0.74 -10.64
C ILE A 93 23.92 1.89 -9.97
N LEU A 94 23.19 2.83 -9.41
CA LEU A 94 23.70 3.85 -8.51
C LEU A 94 23.35 3.41 -7.09
N ALA A 95 24.34 3.36 -6.21
CA ALA A 95 24.16 3.13 -4.79
C ALA A 95 24.58 4.40 -4.05
N ASP A 96 23.71 4.93 -3.21
CA ASP A 96 23.96 6.11 -2.38
C ASP A 96 23.65 5.79 -0.93
N GLU A 97 24.53 6.18 -0.02
CA GLU A 97 24.47 5.87 1.40
C GLU A 97 24.43 7.16 2.22
N THR A 98 23.49 7.22 3.16
CA THR A 98 23.34 8.34 4.08
C THR A 98 23.15 7.81 5.50
N THR A 99 23.73 8.48 6.48
CA THR A 99 23.57 8.12 7.90
C THR A 99 22.53 9.04 8.52
N ASP A 100 21.52 8.47 9.18
CA ASP A 100 20.52 9.26 9.89
C ASP A 100 21.04 9.84 11.23
N ILE A 101 20.21 10.63 11.91
CA ILE A 101 20.57 11.27 13.19
C ILE A 101 20.87 10.24 14.29
N ALA A 102 20.32 9.04 14.17
CA ALA A 102 20.51 7.94 15.12
C ALA A 102 21.76 7.09 14.80
N GLY A 103 22.51 7.44 13.75
CA GLY A 103 23.70 6.70 13.32
C GLY A 103 23.36 5.45 12.48
N VAL A 104 22.12 5.30 12.02
CA VAL A 104 21.71 4.18 11.17
C VAL A 104 21.99 4.52 9.72
N GLU A 105 22.77 3.67 9.07
CA GLU A 105 23.05 3.74 7.63
C GLU A 105 21.80 3.36 6.82
N GLN A 106 21.46 4.21 5.85
CA GLN A 106 20.39 4.00 4.88
C GLN A 106 21.01 3.98 3.49
N MET A 107 20.87 2.87 2.77
CA MET A 107 21.36 2.71 1.40
C MET A 107 20.20 2.74 0.42
N SER A 108 20.29 3.62 -0.58
CA SER A 108 19.38 3.67 -1.71
C SER A 108 20.02 3.08 -2.96
N LEU A 109 19.24 2.28 -3.71
CA LEU A 109 19.66 1.70 -4.97
C LEU A 109 18.79 2.25 -6.09
N CYS A 110 19.41 2.80 -7.13
CA CYS A 110 18.73 3.33 -8.32
C CYS A 110 19.26 2.61 -9.56
N THR A 111 18.37 1.90 -10.26
CA THR A 111 18.72 1.21 -11.51
C THR A 111 18.29 2.03 -12.72
N ARG A 112 19.17 2.19 -13.69
CA ARG A 112 18.89 2.83 -14.99
C ARG A 112 19.14 1.83 -16.11
N TYR A 113 18.19 1.68 -17.02
CA TYR A 113 18.27 0.79 -18.17
C TYR A 113 17.49 1.39 -19.34
N ILE A 114 17.79 0.96 -20.56
CA ILE A 114 17.02 1.35 -21.74
C ILE A 114 15.85 0.38 -21.87
N ASP A 115 14.64 0.91 -21.85
CA ASP A 115 13.43 0.13 -22.08
C ASP A 115 13.26 -0.09 -23.59
N THR A 116 13.06 -1.34 -23.99
CA THR A 116 12.95 -1.74 -25.41
C THR A 116 11.52 -2.15 -25.80
N ASP A 117 10.59 -2.06 -24.84
CA ASP A 117 9.17 -2.35 -25.02
C ASP A 117 8.42 -1.20 -25.72
#